data_AF-A0A2W1EKQ6-F1
#
_entry.id   AF-A0A2W1EKQ6-F1
#
_cell.length_a   1.000
_cell.length_b   1.000
_cell.length_c   1.000
_cell.angle_alpha   90.00
_cell.angle_beta   90.00
_cell.angle_gamma   90.00
#
_symmetry.space_group_name_H-M   'P 1'
#
loop_
_entity.id
_entity.type
_entity.pdbx_description
1 polymer ?
#
loop_
_entity_poly.entity_id
_entity_poly.type
_entity_poly.pdbx_seq_one_letter_code
_entity_poly.pdbx_strand_id
1 'polypeptide(L)'
;MAPRSRRSAAAAAAAEVAQEEEQEQELAQEEDEVQDGLKKLKFNQQLVGRPGKQVSVSDLLTRLKTLLDELRTIDQEEAHRESLMPVAESLAHQSLLQHKDNGVRAWTVCCIVDMLKLFAPDAPYPASKLRVEYDPLWYCEPRHR
;
A
#
# COMPACT_ATOMS: atom_id res chain seq x y z
N MET A 1 -25.75 -11.90 66.25
CA MET A 1 -24.47 -11.30 66.67
C MET A 1 -23.34 -12.26 66.32
N ALA A 2 -22.59 -11.98 65.25
CA ALA A 2 -21.24 -12.44 64.89
C ALA A 2 -21.00 -12.02 63.42
N PRO A 3 -19.74 -11.92 62.94
CA PRO A 3 -18.69 -11.02 63.38
C PRO A 3 -18.17 -10.15 62.22
N ARG A 4 -17.37 -9.15 62.57
CA ARG A 4 -16.69 -8.21 61.65
C ARG A 4 -15.43 -8.84 61.04
N SER A 5 -15.06 -8.28 59.89
CA SER A 5 -13.68 -8.06 59.44
C SER A 5 -12.97 -9.19 58.68
N ARG A 6 -13.06 -9.08 57.35
CA ARG A 6 -11.90 -8.85 56.47
C ARG A 6 -12.41 -8.24 55.16
N ARG A 7 -12.66 -6.94 55.18
CA ARG A 7 -12.57 -6.12 53.97
C ARG A 7 -11.07 -5.93 53.66
N SER A 8 -10.74 -5.89 52.38
CA SER A 8 -9.48 -5.39 51.82
C SER A 8 -8.33 -6.40 51.72
N ALA A 9 -8.43 -7.26 50.70
CA ALA A 9 -7.26 -7.84 49.99
C ALA A 9 -7.66 -8.22 48.55
N ALA A 10 -8.90 -8.64 48.32
CA ALA A 10 -9.39 -9.05 47.00
C ALA A 10 -9.67 -7.89 46.02
N ALA A 11 -9.83 -6.65 46.50
CA ALA A 11 -10.15 -5.50 45.64
C ALA A 11 -8.91 -4.86 44.98
N ALA A 12 -7.71 -5.09 45.53
CA ALA A 12 -6.47 -4.61 44.91
C ALA A 12 -5.99 -5.54 43.79
N ALA A 13 -6.24 -6.85 43.91
CA ALA A 13 -5.84 -7.83 42.90
C ALA A 13 -6.69 -7.75 41.60
N ALA A 14 -7.92 -7.24 41.67
CA ALA A 14 -8.78 -7.12 40.50
C ALA A 14 -8.52 -5.84 39.68
N ALA A 15 -7.78 -4.88 40.23
CA ALA A 15 -7.48 -3.61 39.56
C ALA A 15 -6.19 -3.65 38.74
N GLU A 16 -5.24 -4.55 39.07
CA GLU A 16 -4.00 -4.70 38.29
C GLU A 16 -4.18 -5.59 37.05
N VAL A 17 -5.10 -6.56 37.09
CA VAL A 17 -5.36 -7.46 35.93
C VAL A 17 -6.10 -6.75 34.79
N ALA A 18 -6.81 -5.65 35.06
CA ALA A 18 -7.57 -4.92 34.04
C ALA A 18 -6.73 -3.93 33.24
N GLN A 19 -5.47 -3.68 33.63
CA GLN A 19 -4.63 -2.68 32.97
C GLN A 19 -3.61 -3.28 31.99
N GLU A 20 -3.47 -4.61 31.95
CA GLU A 20 -2.57 -5.28 31.02
C GLU A 20 -3.26 -5.57 29.67
N GLU A 21 -4.58 -5.85 29.67
CA GLU A 21 -5.29 -6.24 28.44
C GLU A 21 -5.56 -5.08 27.46
N GLU A 22 -5.56 -3.83 27.93
CA GLU A 22 -5.78 -2.65 27.06
C GLU A 22 -4.49 -2.16 26.38
N GLN A 23 -3.32 -2.64 26.80
CA GLN A 23 -2.03 -2.23 26.25
C GLN A 23 -1.49 -3.16 25.14
N GLU A 24 -2.04 -4.37 25.01
CA GLU A 24 -1.65 -5.32 23.96
C GLU A 24 -2.32 -5.04 22.60
N GLN A 25 -3.35 -4.18 22.56
CA GLN A 25 -4.07 -3.90 21.30
C GLN A 25 -3.45 -2.79 20.44
N GLU A 26 -2.48 -2.03 20.96
CA GLU A 26 -1.72 -1.06 20.14
C GLU A 26 -0.42 -1.64 19.56
N LEU A 27 0.04 -2.82 20.00
CA LEU A 27 1.24 -3.46 19.45
C LEU A 27 0.96 -4.39 18.25
N ALA A 28 -0.30 -4.81 18.06
CA ALA A 28 -0.67 -5.83 17.07
C ALA A 28 -0.80 -5.32 15.62
N GLN A 29 -0.56 -4.02 15.36
CA GLN A 29 -0.57 -3.48 13.99
C GLN A 29 0.84 -3.21 13.43
N GLU A 30 1.88 -3.46 14.22
CA GLU A 30 3.28 -3.31 13.79
C GLU A 30 3.97 -4.65 13.47
N GLU A 31 3.28 -5.78 13.66
CA GLU A 31 3.87 -7.12 13.52
C GLU A 31 3.53 -7.86 12.21
N ASP A 32 2.84 -7.20 11.27
CA ASP A 32 2.68 -7.74 9.92
C ASP A 32 3.93 -7.39 9.08
N GLU A 33 4.80 -8.39 8.93
CA GLU A 33 5.86 -8.53 7.89
C GLU A 33 7.27 -8.01 8.22
N VAL A 34 7.91 -8.58 9.26
CA VAL A 34 9.37 -8.69 9.28
C VAL A 34 9.76 -10.16 9.32
N GLN A 35 9.61 -10.84 8.18
CA GLN A 35 10.29 -12.13 7.95
C GLN A 35 11.63 -11.98 7.22
N ASP A 36 12.05 -10.77 6.83
CA ASP A 36 13.39 -10.55 6.22
C ASP A 36 13.92 -9.10 6.30
N GLY A 37 13.45 -8.27 7.25
CA GLY A 37 13.85 -6.84 7.32
C GLY A 37 13.33 -5.95 6.17
N LEU A 38 12.65 -6.54 5.19
CA LEU A 38 12.12 -5.86 4.00
C LEU A 38 10.61 -5.58 4.15
N LYS A 39 10.20 -4.35 3.88
CA LYS A 39 8.80 -3.88 3.78
C LYS A 39 8.11 -4.49 2.56
N LYS A 40 7.02 -5.21 2.83
CA LYS A 40 6.11 -5.74 1.82
C LYS A 40 5.00 -4.73 1.51
N LEU A 41 4.53 -4.78 0.26
CA LEU A 41 3.37 -4.02 -0.17
C LEU A 41 2.09 -4.57 0.51
N LYS A 42 1.43 -3.73 1.29
CA LYS A 42 0.10 -3.94 1.89
C LYS A 42 -1.02 -3.79 0.84
N PHE A 43 -0.76 -3.06 -0.25
CA PHE A 43 -1.71 -2.91 -1.35
C PHE A 43 -2.00 -4.24 -2.05
N ASN A 44 -3.25 -4.72 -1.92
CA ASN A 44 -3.73 -5.97 -2.52
C ASN A 44 -4.94 -5.77 -3.45
N GLN A 45 -5.15 -4.56 -3.98
CA GLN A 45 -6.29 -4.26 -4.83
C GLN A 45 -5.99 -4.48 -6.33
N GLN A 46 -7.01 -4.93 -7.06
CA GLN A 46 -6.86 -5.21 -8.50
C GLN A 46 -6.89 -3.91 -9.32
N LEU A 47 -5.86 -3.70 -10.16
CA LEU A 47 -5.72 -2.55 -11.05
C LEU A 47 -6.27 -2.80 -12.46
N VAL A 48 -6.13 -4.02 -12.98
CA VAL A 48 -6.60 -4.39 -14.32
C VAL A 48 -8.00 -5.00 -14.24
N GLY A 49 -8.97 -4.47 -14.98
CA GLY A 49 -10.34 -5.01 -14.99
C GLY A 49 -10.41 -6.47 -15.45
N ARG A 50 -11.18 -7.32 -14.75
CA ARG A 50 -11.48 -8.68 -15.22
C ARG A 50 -12.66 -8.65 -16.21
N PRO A 51 -12.74 -9.60 -17.15
CA PRO A 51 -13.96 -9.81 -17.92
C PRO A 51 -15.11 -10.10 -16.94
N GLY A 52 -16.15 -9.25 -16.96
CA GLY A 52 -17.32 -9.35 -16.07
C GLY A 52 -17.29 -8.46 -14.83
N LYS A 53 -16.14 -7.87 -14.44
CA LYS A 53 -16.06 -6.89 -13.35
C LYS A 53 -15.09 -5.77 -13.72
N GLN A 54 -15.63 -4.75 -14.38
CA GLN A 54 -14.90 -3.54 -14.72
C GLN A 54 -14.72 -2.67 -13.48
N VAL A 55 -13.53 -2.09 -13.31
CA VAL A 55 -13.24 -1.13 -12.24
C VAL A 55 -13.70 0.24 -12.73
N SER A 56 -14.42 0.99 -11.89
CA SER A 56 -14.80 2.36 -12.23
C SER A 56 -13.55 3.25 -12.27
N VAL A 57 -13.57 4.31 -13.10
CA VAL A 57 -12.42 5.23 -13.21
C VAL A 57 -12.10 5.88 -11.87
N SER A 58 -13.12 6.30 -11.12
CA SER A 58 -12.97 6.93 -9.80
C SER A 58 -12.32 5.98 -8.78
N ASP A 59 -12.74 4.72 -8.76
CA ASP A 59 -12.15 3.70 -7.89
C ASP A 59 -10.70 3.42 -8.29
N LEU A 60 -10.43 3.30 -9.60
CA LEU A 60 -9.10 3.05 -10.12
C LEU A 60 -8.13 4.18 -9.76
N LEU A 61 -8.55 5.44 -9.89
CA LEU A 61 -7.76 6.60 -9.49
C LEU A 61 -7.43 6.59 -7.99
N THR A 62 -8.42 6.28 -7.16
CA THR A 62 -8.23 6.18 -5.70
C THR A 62 -7.21 5.09 -5.37
N ARG A 63 -7.35 3.91 -6.01
CA ARG A 63 -6.42 2.78 -5.84
C ARG A 63 -4.99 3.13 -6.26
N LEU A 64 -4.82 3.75 -7.43
CA LEU A 64 -3.51 4.15 -7.93
C LEU A 64 -2.85 5.17 -7.01
N LYS A 65 -3.62 6.12 -6.48
CA LYS A 65 -3.09 7.10 -5.52
C LYS A 65 -2.66 6.43 -4.22
N THR A 66 -3.48 5.55 -3.64
CA THR A 66 -3.11 4.80 -2.43
C THR A 66 -1.85 3.96 -2.66
N LEU A 67 -1.75 3.29 -3.81
CA LEU A 67 -0.55 2.55 -4.18
C LEU A 67 0.66 3.47 -4.28
N LEU A 68 0.54 4.64 -4.92
CA LEU A 68 1.65 5.58 -5.05
C LEU A 68 2.12 6.11 -3.69
N ASP A 69 1.19 6.48 -2.82
CA ASP A 69 1.50 6.98 -1.48
C ASP A 69 2.22 5.90 -0.67
N GLU A 70 1.84 4.63 -0.81
CA GLU A 70 2.53 3.50 -0.18
C GLU A 70 3.92 3.22 -0.78
N LEU A 71 4.06 3.26 -2.11
CA LEU A 71 5.37 3.08 -2.75
C LEU A 71 6.38 4.15 -2.34
N ARG A 72 5.91 5.35 -2.00
CA ARG A 72 6.76 6.47 -1.55
C ARG A 72 7.21 6.37 -0.10
N THR A 73 6.57 5.54 0.72
CA THR A 73 7.00 5.29 2.12
C THR A 73 7.99 4.14 2.24
N ILE A 74 8.17 3.38 1.16
CA ILE A 74 9.13 2.28 1.08
C ILE A 74 10.44 2.84 0.51
N ASP A 75 11.55 2.61 1.21
CA ASP A 75 12.88 2.93 0.69
C ASP A 75 13.45 1.76 -0.12
N GLN A 76 14.37 2.08 -1.04
CA GLN A 76 14.98 1.12 -1.95
C GLN A 76 15.68 -0.05 -1.22
N GLU A 77 16.29 0.20 -0.06
CA GLU A 77 16.99 -0.81 0.75
C GLU A 77 16.03 -1.74 1.51
N GLU A 78 14.84 -1.24 1.84
CA GLU A 78 13.82 -1.96 2.60
C GLU A 78 12.79 -2.60 1.67
N ALA A 79 12.86 -2.41 0.35
CA ALA A 79 11.82 -2.87 -0.57
C ALA A 79 11.87 -4.38 -0.82
N HIS A 80 10.78 -5.09 -0.49
CA HIS A 80 10.66 -6.51 -0.84
C HIS A 80 10.32 -6.69 -2.34
N ARG A 81 11.35 -6.84 -3.18
CA ARG A 81 11.24 -6.85 -4.66
C ARG A 81 10.25 -7.88 -5.21
N GLU A 82 10.20 -9.09 -4.63
CA GLU A 82 9.33 -10.16 -5.13
C GLU A 82 7.84 -9.87 -4.92
N SER A 83 7.48 -9.10 -3.88
CA SER A 83 6.09 -8.72 -3.63
C SER A 83 5.66 -7.53 -4.48
N LEU A 84 6.62 -6.67 -4.87
CA LEU A 84 6.40 -5.55 -5.77
C LEU A 84 6.27 -5.97 -7.24
N MET A 85 6.96 -7.04 -7.65
CA MET A 85 6.98 -7.55 -9.03
C MET A 85 5.58 -7.83 -9.63
N PRO A 86 4.64 -8.52 -8.98
CA PRO A 86 3.32 -8.76 -9.56
C PRO A 86 2.52 -7.45 -9.78
N VAL A 87 2.67 -6.49 -8.88
CA VAL A 87 2.02 -5.18 -9.02
C VAL A 87 2.67 -4.40 -10.15
N ALA A 88 4.00 -4.44 -10.24
CA ALA A 88 4.76 -3.86 -11.34
C ALA A 88 4.27 -4.39 -12.70
N GLU A 89 4.18 -5.72 -12.87
CA GLU A 89 3.65 -6.33 -14.09
C GLU A 89 2.22 -5.89 -14.42
N SER A 90 1.37 -5.74 -13.40
CA SER A 90 0.00 -5.26 -13.59
C SER A 90 -0.07 -3.79 -14.05
N LEU A 91 0.84 -2.93 -13.58
CA LEU A 91 0.96 -1.52 -13.98
C LEU A 91 1.42 -1.39 -15.45
N ALA A 92 2.26 -2.31 -15.91
CA ALA A 92 2.72 -2.37 -17.29
C ALA A 92 1.68 -2.92 -18.28
N HIS A 93 0.46 -3.23 -17.82
CA HIS A 93 -0.61 -3.73 -18.68
C HIS A 93 -1.12 -2.65 -19.63
N GLN A 94 -1.33 -3.01 -20.91
CA GLN A 94 -1.67 -2.04 -21.96
C GLN A 94 -2.96 -1.27 -21.67
N SER A 95 -3.93 -1.92 -21.00
CA SER A 95 -5.20 -1.31 -20.59
C SER A 95 -5.05 -0.08 -19.69
N LEU A 96 -3.97 -0.01 -18.89
CA LEU A 96 -3.67 1.14 -18.03
C LEU A 96 -2.84 2.19 -18.78
N LEU A 97 -1.81 1.74 -19.52
CA LEU A 97 -0.94 2.62 -20.30
C LEU A 97 -1.68 3.35 -21.45
N GLN A 98 -2.67 2.70 -22.06
CA GLN A 98 -3.51 3.25 -23.13
C GLN A 98 -4.95 3.51 -22.65
N HIS A 99 -5.14 3.71 -21.35
CA HIS A 99 -6.47 4.01 -20.81
C HIS A 99 -7.01 5.33 -21.41
N LYS A 100 -8.31 5.41 -21.69
CA LYS A 100 -8.94 6.60 -22.30
C LYS A 100 -8.80 7.85 -21.43
N ASP A 101 -8.91 7.68 -20.11
CA ASP A 101 -8.79 8.76 -19.15
C ASP A 101 -7.33 9.18 -18.93
N ASN A 102 -7.04 10.48 -19.07
CA ASN A 102 -5.70 11.02 -18.93
C ASN A 102 -5.19 10.94 -17.48
N GLY A 103 -6.07 11.07 -16.49
CA GLY A 103 -5.69 10.96 -15.08
C GLY A 103 -5.22 9.54 -14.74
N VAL A 104 -5.93 8.52 -15.20
CA VAL A 104 -5.51 7.12 -14.99
C VAL A 104 -4.14 6.87 -15.59
N ARG A 105 -3.88 7.38 -16.81
CA ARG A 105 -2.54 7.30 -17.42
C ARG A 105 -1.53 8.03 -16.52
N ALA A 106 -1.81 9.27 -16.11
CA ALA A 106 -1.01 10.12 -15.21
C ALA A 106 -0.49 9.35 -14.00
N TRP A 107 -1.43 8.85 -13.19
CA TRP A 107 -1.12 8.12 -11.97
C TRP A 107 -0.38 6.80 -12.23
N THR A 108 -0.71 6.10 -13.32
CA THR A 108 -0.04 4.85 -13.68
C THR A 108 1.44 5.05 -13.95
N VAL A 109 1.83 6.09 -14.73
CA VAL A 109 3.25 6.35 -14.98
C VAL A 109 3.95 6.84 -13.71
N CYS A 110 3.30 7.64 -12.87
CA CYS A 110 3.85 8.01 -11.57
C CYS A 110 4.22 6.76 -10.74
N CYS A 111 3.31 5.77 -10.66
CA CYS A 111 3.59 4.51 -9.97
C CYS A 111 4.73 3.73 -10.62
N ILE A 112 4.81 3.72 -11.96
CA ILE A 112 5.90 3.04 -12.69
C ILE A 112 7.24 3.71 -12.40
N VAL A 113 7.30 5.04 -12.36
CA VAL A 113 8.53 5.79 -12.05
C VAL A 113 9.00 5.49 -10.63
N ASP A 114 8.10 5.50 -9.64
CA ASP A 114 8.47 5.17 -8.26
C ASP A 114 8.91 3.70 -8.14
N MET A 115 8.26 2.76 -8.83
CA MET A 115 8.75 1.37 -8.95
C MET A 115 10.16 1.31 -9.54
N LEU A 116 10.43 2.00 -10.65
CA LEU A 116 11.76 2.02 -11.28
C LEU A 116 12.85 2.52 -10.31
N LYS A 117 12.52 3.46 -9.41
CA LYS A 117 13.43 3.94 -8.37
C LYS A 117 13.70 2.87 -7.32
N LEU A 118 12.67 2.13 -6.88
CA LEU A 118 12.82 1.02 -5.92
C LEU A 118 13.59 -0.18 -6.48
N PHE A 119 13.51 -0.43 -7.78
CA PHE A 119 14.20 -1.54 -8.41
C PHE A 119 15.60 -1.21 -8.95
N ALA A 120 16.04 0.05 -8.92
CA ALA A 120 17.39 0.40 -9.35
C ALA A 120 18.45 -0.45 -8.60
N PRO A 121 19.57 -0.85 -9.24
CA PRO A 121 20.00 -0.57 -10.62
C PRO A 121 19.36 -1.46 -11.71
N ASP A 122 18.66 -2.53 -11.33
CA ASP A 122 18.10 -3.54 -12.25
C ASP A 122 16.59 -3.36 -12.43
N ALA A 123 16.19 -2.67 -13.49
CA ALA A 123 14.78 -2.41 -13.77
C ALA A 123 14.00 -3.70 -14.09
N PRO A 124 12.79 -3.89 -13.53
CA PRO A 124 12.00 -5.11 -13.72
C PRO A 124 11.28 -5.11 -15.08
N TYR A 125 11.27 -3.97 -15.78
CA TYR A 125 10.57 -3.81 -17.03
C TYR A 125 11.54 -3.83 -18.21
N PRO A 126 11.38 -4.76 -19.18
CA PRO A 126 12.10 -4.65 -20.42
C PRO A 126 11.59 -3.43 -21.21
N ALA A 127 12.50 -2.67 -21.83
CA ALA A 127 12.20 -1.41 -22.52
C ALA A 127 11.04 -1.51 -23.54
N SER A 128 10.79 -2.71 -24.08
CA SER A 128 9.70 -2.98 -25.00
C SER A 128 8.30 -2.94 -24.38
N LYS A 129 8.16 -3.10 -23.06
CA LYS A 129 6.86 -3.19 -22.35
C LYS A 129 6.29 -1.82 -21.98
N LEU A 130 7.15 -0.87 -21.64
CA LEU A 130 6.74 0.49 -21.23
C LEU A 130 6.70 1.46 -22.42
N ARG A 131 6.01 1.06 -23.50
CA ARG A 131 5.71 1.98 -24.60
C ARG A 131 4.53 2.86 -24.18
N VAL A 132 4.83 3.83 -23.32
CA VAL A 132 3.94 4.97 -23.13
C VAL A 132 4.08 5.79 -24.40
N GLU A 133 3.00 5.91 -25.17
CA GLU A 133 2.97 6.88 -26.25
C GLU A 133 3.15 8.24 -25.59
N TYR A 134 4.33 8.84 -25.80
CA TYR A 134 4.70 10.14 -25.26
C TYR A 134 3.80 11.18 -25.90
N ASP A 135 2.60 11.34 -25.36
CA ASP A 135 1.72 12.44 -25.69
C ASP A 135 2.32 13.69 -25.02
N PRO A 136 2.85 14.67 -25.80
CA PRO A 136 3.51 15.85 -25.26
C PRO A 136 2.60 16.70 -24.35
N LEU A 137 1.30 16.42 -24.33
CA LEU A 137 0.35 17.02 -23.37
C LEU A 137 0.52 16.53 -21.93
N TRP A 138 1.31 15.48 -21.68
CA TRP A 138 1.63 15.00 -20.33
C TRP A 138 2.44 15.96 -19.49
N TYR A 139 3.16 16.90 -20.09
CA TYR A 139 4.00 17.87 -19.37
C TYR A 139 3.23 19.10 -18.86
N CYS A 140 1.89 19.10 -18.95
CA CYS A 140 1.06 20.24 -18.52
C CYS A 140 0.37 19.96 -17.18
N GLU A 141 1.09 20.19 -16.09
CA GLU A 141 0.54 20.40 -14.75
C GLU A 141 0.68 21.90 -14.41
N PRO A 142 -0.31 22.59 -13.77
CA PRO A 142 -0.91 22.20 -12.49
C PRO A 142 -2.44 22.34 -12.43
N ARG A 143 -3.14 21.27 -12.02
CA ARG A 143 -4.51 21.41 -11.53
C ARG A 143 -4.50 21.60 -10.01
N HIS A 144 -4.03 22.76 -9.58
CA HIS A 144 -4.58 23.42 -8.40
C HIS A 144 -5.85 24.17 -8.84
N ARG A 145 -7.02 23.54 -8.65
CA ARG A 145 -8.28 24.26 -8.41
C ARG A 145 -9.32 23.32 -7.84
#